data_AF-A0A8T0JWA9-F1
#
_entry.id   AF-A0A8T0JWA9-F1
#
_cell.length_a   1.000
_cell.length_b   1.000
_cell.length_c   1.000
_cell.angle_alpha   90.00
_cell.angle_beta   90.00
_cell.angle_gamma   90.00
#
_symmetry.space_group_name_H-M   'P 1'
#
loop_
_entity.id
_entity.type
_entity.pdbx_description
1 polymer ?
#
loop_
_entity_poly.entity_id
_entity_poly.type
_entity_poly.pdbx_seq_one_letter_code
_entity_poly.pdbx_strand_id
1 'polypeptide(L)'
;MRVVCIACCFASEVALRGGKTEERDKDDKDTPKREAMEEIGLDLELLDVVTVLEPFFFKYLIRVVSVIGILHDKKAFKAVLNPAEVEAVFDAPLEIFLKVES
;
A
#
# COMPACT_ATOMS: atom_id res chain seq x y z
N MET A 1 -15.57 -5.47 0.60
CA MET A 1 -14.25 -5.02 1.13
C MET A 1 -13.68 -3.98 0.15
N ARG A 2 -12.84 -3.03 0.56
CA ARG A 2 -12.29 -2.02 -0.38
C ARG A 2 -10.77 -1.99 -0.32
N VAL A 3 -10.13 -1.88 -1.47
CA VAL A 3 -8.67 -1.77 -1.63
C VAL A 3 -8.32 -0.30 -1.75
N VAL A 4 -7.36 0.18 -0.94
CA VAL A 4 -6.89 1.56 -0.99
C VAL A 4 -5.75 1.66 -2.00
N CYS A 5 -5.88 2.57 -2.96
CA CYS A 5 -4.91 2.83 -4.02
C CYS A 5 -4.40 4.27 -3.96
N ILE A 6 -3.22 4.50 -4.53
CA ILE A 6 -2.61 5.81 -4.70
C ILE A 6 -2.41 6.11 -6.18
N ALA A 7 -2.47 7.40 -6.53
CA ALA A 7 -2.03 7.92 -7.82
C ALA A 7 -0.72 8.70 -7.62
N CYS A 8 0.30 8.39 -8.42
CA CYS A 8 1.63 8.97 -8.28
C CYS A 8 1.76 10.32 -9.02
N CYS A 9 2.37 11.32 -8.35
CA CYS A 9 2.47 12.69 -8.86
C CYS A 9 3.28 12.83 -10.16
N PHE A 10 4.32 12.02 -10.37
CA PHE A 10 5.25 12.19 -11.50
C PHE A 10 5.00 11.21 -12.66
N ALA A 11 4.22 10.17 -12.44
CA ALA A 11 3.96 9.13 -13.43
C ALA A 11 2.49 9.08 -13.88
N SER A 12 1.57 9.72 -13.14
CA SER A 12 0.11 9.56 -13.31
C SER A 12 -0.33 8.08 -13.36
N GLU A 13 0.47 7.21 -12.75
CA GLU A 13 0.22 5.79 -12.62
C GLU A 13 -0.58 5.53 -11.33
N VAL A 14 -1.47 4.54 -11.40
CA VAL A 14 -2.17 4.02 -10.24
C VAL A 14 -1.38 2.85 -9.67
N ALA A 15 -1.07 2.92 -8.38
CA ALA A 15 -0.35 1.88 -7.67
C ALA A 15 -0.97 1.57 -6.31
N LEU A 16 -0.56 0.45 -5.73
CA LEU A 16 -0.70 0.22 -4.29
C LEU A 16 0.45 0.92 -3.57
N ARG A 17 0.24 1.23 -2.30
CA ARG A 17 1.27 1.83 -1.44
C ARG A 17 2.46 0.92 -1.27
N GLY A 18 3.64 1.51 -1.20
CA GLY A 18 4.86 0.79 -0.88
C GLY A 18 6.08 1.40 -1.56
N GLY A 19 7.24 0.89 -1.18
CA GLY A 19 8.49 1.40 -1.66
C GLY A 19 9.64 0.47 -1.32
N LYS A 20 10.84 1.02 -1.32
CA LYS A 20 12.07 0.24 -1.16
C LYS A 20 12.33 -0.01 0.32
N THR A 21 12.72 -1.23 0.67
CA THR A 21 13.21 -1.54 2.02
C THR A 21 14.44 -0.70 2.35
N GLU A 22 14.41 -0.08 3.53
CA GLU A 22 15.51 0.69 4.08
C GLU A 22 16.20 -0.04 5.24
N GLU A 23 17.42 0.36 5.59
CA GLU A 23 18.19 -0.25 6.69
C GLU A 23 17.47 -0.15 8.06
N ARG A 24 16.55 0.81 8.20
CA ARG A 24 15.74 1.01 9.42
C ARG A 24 14.56 0.05 9.52
N ASP A 25 14.18 -0.63 8.44
CA ASP A 25 13.06 -1.56 8.41
C ASP A 25 13.50 -2.89 9.03
N LYS A 26 12.84 -3.32 10.11
CA LYS A 26 13.28 -4.50 10.87
C LYS A 26 12.83 -5.82 10.24
N ASP A 27 11.71 -5.79 9.52
CA ASP A 27 11.13 -6.94 8.85
C ASP A 27 10.38 -6.52 7.58
N ASP A 28 9.94 -7.52 6.79
CA ASP A 28 9.19 -7.30 5.55
C ASP A 28 7.83 -6.59 5.77
N LYS A 29 7.35 -6.44 7.02
CA LYS A 29 6.10 -5.73 7.36
C LYS A 29 6.35 -4.27 7.73
N ASP A 30 7.57 -3.91 8.16
CA ASP A 30 7.91 -2.55 8.54
C ASP A 30 8.02 -1.62 7.33
N THR A 31 8.55 -2.10 6.19
CA THR A 31 8.63 -1.29 4.96
C THR A 31 7.24 -0.78 4.52
N PRO A 32 6.21 -1.63 4.32
CA PRO A 32 4.89 -1.14 3.91
C PRO A 32 4.21 -0.23 4.94
N LYS A 33 4.47 -0.43 6.24
CA LYS A 33 3.95 0.42 7.31
C LYS A 33 4.55 1.82 7.24
N ARG A 34 5.88 1.90 7.12
CA ARG A 34 6.60 3.16 6.97
C ARG A 34 6.15 3.89 5.71
N GLU A 35 6.16 3.23 4.57
CA GLU A 35 5.74 3.81 3.29
C GLU A 35 4.29 4.31 3.38
N ALA A 36 3.38 3.56 4.00
CA ALA A 36 2.02 4.03 4.22
C ALA A 36 1.92 5.28 5.11
N MET A 37 2.80 5.44 6.09
CA MET A 37 2.89 6.67 6.89
C MET A 37 3.46 7.82 6.06
N GLU A 38 4.52 7.59 5.29
CA GLU A 38 5.22 8.60 4.49
C GLU A 38 4.38 9.09 3.30
N GLU A 39 3.67 8.21 2.61
CA GLU A 39 2.86 8.53 1.43
C GLU A 39 1.51 9.18 1.75
N ILE A 40 0.80 8.68 2.79
CA ILE A 40 -0.60 9.03 3.06
C ILE A 40 -0.91 9.33 4.53
N GLY A 41 0.10 9.36 5.41
CA GLY A 41 -0.09 9.63 6.84
C GLY A 41 -0.94 8.58 7.56
N LEU A 42 -0.84 7.32 7.15
CA LEU A 42 -1.61 6.25 7.78
C LEU A 42 -1.14 5.98 9.21
N ASP A 43 -2.02 6.23 10.18
CA ASP A 43 -1.81 5.81 11.56
C ASP A 43 -1.74 4.27 11.65
N LEU A 44 -0.62 3.77 12.17
CA LEU A 44 -0.37 2.33 12.31
C LEU A 44 -1.31 1.69 13.34
N GLU A 45 -1.89 2.45 14.27
CA GLU A 45 -2.89 1.92 15.21
C GLU A 45 -4.19 1.52 14.50
N LEU A 46 -4.47 2.10 13.32
CA LEU A 46 -5.64 1.77 12.51
C LEU A 46 -5.40 0.55 11.59
N LEU A 47 -4.15 0.13 11.43
CA LEU A 47 -3.74 -0.91 10.48
C LEU A 47 -3.42 -2.23 11.18
N ASP A 48 -4.24 -3.25 10.93
CA ASP A 48 -3.92 -4.62 11.34
C ASP A 48 -3.29 -5.39 10.18
N VAL A 49 -2.06 -5.89 10.35
CA VAL A 49 -1.37 -6.68 9.32
C VAL A 49 -1.78 -8.14 9.44
N VAL A 50 -2.58 -8.61 8.48
CA VAL A 50 -3.16 -9.95 8.48
C VAL A 50 -2.20 -10.99 7.95
N THR A 51 -1.52 -10.70 6.84
CA THR A 51 -0.62 -11.67 6.21
C THR A 51 0.44 -11.00 5.34
N VAL A 52 1.51 -11.76 5.09
CA VAL A 52 2.56 -11.46 4.11
C VAL A 52 2.45 -12.53 3.04
N LEU A 53 2.27 -12.12 1.79
CA LEU A 53 2.20 -13.05 0.66
C LEU A 53 3.59 -13.56 0.31
N GLU A 54 3.65 -14.71 -0.37
CA GLU A 54 4.91 -15.26 -0.85
C GLU A 54 5.62 -14.25 -1.76
N PRO A 55 6.90 -13.91 -1.47
CA PRO A 55 7.65 -12.98 -2.29
C PRO A 55 7.79 -13.48 -3.72
N PHE A 56 7.68 -12.57 -4.69
CA PHE A 56 7.94 -12.88 -6.09
C PHE A 56 9.01 -11.96 -6.66
N PHE A 57 9.68 -12.42 -7.71
CA PHE A 57 10.66 -11.61 -8.44
C PHE A 57 9.99 -10.93 -9.62
N PHE A 58 9.99 -9.61 -9.61
CA PHE A 58 9.60 -8.81 -10.76
C PHE A 58 10.81 -8.56 -11.67
N LYS A 59 10.60 -7.88 -12.82
CA LYS A 59 11.64 -7.55 -13.80
C LYS A 59 12.96 -7.17 -13.13
N TYR A 60 14.07 -7.67 -13.67
CA TYR A 60 15.43 -7.42 -13.18
C TYR A 60 15.73 -7.96 -11.76
N LEU A 61 15.14 -9.09 -11.37
CA LEU A 61 15.38 -9.78 -10.09
C LEU A 61 15.05 -8.91 -8.86
N ILE A 62 14.12 -7.97 -9.00
CA ILE A 62 13.61 -7.18 -7.88
C ILE A 62 12.68 -8.06 -7.07
N ARG A 63 13.05 -8.36 -5.80
CA ARG A 63 12.19 -9.07 -4.85
C ARG A 63 11.09 -8.14 -4.39
N VAL A 64 9.84 -8.51 -4.66
CA VAL A 64 8.65 -7.80 -4.21
C VAL A 64 7.96 -8.63 -3.13
N VAL A 65 7.67 -8.01 -2.00
CA VAL A 65 6.94 -8.62 -0.89
C VAL A 65 5.64 -7.85 -0.69
N SER A 66 4.51 -8.54 -0.84
CA SER A 66 3.19 -7.93 -0.67
C SER A 66 2.65 -8.22 0.73
N VAL A 67 2.25 -7.17 1.44
CA VAL A 67 1.68 -7.28 2.79
C VAL A 67 0.22 -6.84 2.75
N ILE A 68 -0.66 -7.67 3.29
CA ILE A 68 -2.09 -7.37 3.38
C ILE A 68 -2.40 -6.87 4.79
N GLY A 69 -2.94 -5.65 4.86
CA GLY A 69 -3.47 -5.07 6.08
C GLY A 69 -4.95 -4.71 5.96
N ILE A 70 -5.66 -4.79 7.09
CA ILE A 70 -7.05 -4.39 7.23
C ILE A 70 -7.11 -3.06 7.99
N LEU A 71 -7.84 -2.12 7.41
CA LEU A 71 -8.21 -0.86 8.05
C LEU A 71 -9.64 -1.02 8.61
N HIS A 72 -9.77 -1.27 9.92
CA HIS A 72 -11.07 -1.55 10.54
C HIS A 72 -11.99 -0.33 10.61
N ASP A 73 -11.44 0.84 10.94
CA ASP A 73 -12.20 2.09 10.98
C ASP A 73 -11.74 3.04 9.87
N LYS A 74 -12.36 2.87 8.68
CA LYS A 74 -12.13 3.75 7.55
C LYS A 74 -12.54 5.21 7.84
N LYS A 75 -13.49 5.47 8.75
CA LYS A 75 -13.93 6.84 9.06
C LYS A 75 -12.90 7.56 9.94
N ALA A 76 -12.18 6.83 10.78
CA ALA A 76 -11.07 7.36 11.56
C ALA A 76 -9.87 7.73 10.67
N PHE A 77 -9.68 7.02 9.56
CA PHE A 77 -8.61 7.31 8.63
C PHE A 77 -8.84 8.63 7.87
N LYS A 78 -7.92 9.58 8.09
CA LYS A 78 -7.83 10.85 7.36
C LYS A 78 -6.49 10.90 6.64
N ALA A 79 -6.53 10.75 5.31
CA ALA A 79 -5.32 10.77 4.51
C ALA A 79 -4.61 12.13 4.59
N VAL A 80 -3.31 12.10 4.85
CA VAL A 80 -2.40 13.26 4.74
C VAL A 80 -1.41 12.92 3.64
N LEU A 81 -1.64 13.45 2.45
CA LEU A 81 -0.85 13.09 1.26
C LEU A 81 0.51 13.76 1.28
N ASN A 82 1.55 13.01 0.96
CA ASN A 82 2.85 13.59 0.60
C ASN A 82 2.82 14.00 -0.89
N PRO A 83 2.76 15.30 -1.21
CA PRO A 83 2.62 15.75 -2.60
C PRO A 83 3.87 15.49 -3.45
N ALA A 84 5.01 15.13 -2.84
CA ALA A 84 6.19 14.72 -3.59
C ALA A 84 6.03 13.35 -4.26
N GLU A 85 5.07 12.53 -3.79
CA GLU A 85 4.93 11.14 -4.24
C GLU A 85 3.48 10.84 -4.64
N VAL A 86 2.50 11.36 -3.90
CA VAL A 86 1.09 11.03 -4.05
C VAL A 86 0.28 12.26 -4.46
N GLU A 87 -0.38 12.15 -5.62
CA GLU A 87 -1.32 13.15 -6.12
C GLU A 87 -2.72 12.94 -5.53
N ALA A 88 -3.17 11.69 -5.46
CA ALA A 88 -4.50 11.35 -4.97
C ALA A 88 -4.54 9.98 -4.28
N VAL A 89 -5.45 9.85 -3.31
CA VAL A 89 -5.84 8.57 -2.70
C VAL A 89 -7.29 8.29 -3.02
N PHE A 90 -7.57 7.06 -3.41
CA PHE A 90 -8.93 6.58 -3.61
C PHE A 90 -9.01 5.12 -3.21
N ASP A 91 -10.22 4.57 -3.23
CA ASP A 91 -10.41 3.16 -2.98
C ASP A 91 -11.39 2.52 -3.95
N ALA A 92 -11.21 1.23 -4.15
CA ALA A 92 -11.95 0.45 -5.12
C ALA A 92 -12.61 -0.77 -4.45
N PRO A 93 -13.83 -1.17 -4.84
CA PRO A 93 -14.44 -2.40 -4.34
C PRO A 93 -13.55 -3.61 -4.67
N LEU A 94 -13.27 -4.47 -3.69
CA LEU A 94 -12.42 -5.65 -3.90
C LEU A 94 -12.96 -6.56 -5.02
N GLU A 95 -14.28 -6.56 -5.20
CA GLU A 95 -15.01 -7.38 -6.16
C GLU A 95 -14.57 -7.10 -7.61
N ILE A 96 -14.02 -5.93 -7.92
CA ILE A 96 -13.53 -5.63 -9.27
C ILE A 96 -12.26 -6.41 -9.61
N PHE A 97 -11.45 -6.77 -8.60
CA PHE A 97 -10.20 -7.53 -8.79
C PHE A 97 -10.43 -9.04 -8.78
N LEU A 98 -11.59 -9.48 -8.28
CA LEU A 98 -11.98 -10.89 -8.26
C LEU A 98 -12.71 -11.33 -9.54
N LYS A 99 -13.13 -10.37 -10.37
CA LYS A 99 -13.67 -10.67 -11.71
C LYS A 99 -12.53 -11.03 -12.64
N VAL A 100 -12.21 -12.31 -12.69
CA VAL A 100 -11.44 -12.91 -13.78
C VAL A 100 -12.41 -13.00 -14.96
N GLU A 101 -12.18 -12.24 -16.03
CA GLU A 101 -12.80 -12.61 -17.31
C GLU A 101 -12.27 -14.00 -17.68
N SER A 102 -13.19 -14.97 -17.70
CA SER A 102 -12.99 -16.32 -18.23
C SER A 102 -12.94 -16.33 -19.75
#